data_AF-A0A8J3E5P2-F1
#
_entry.id   AF-A0A8J3E5P2-F1
#
_cell.length_a   1.000
_cell.length_b   1.000
_cell.length_c   1.000
_cell.angle_alpha   90.00
_cell.angle_beta   90.00
_cell.angle_gamma   90.00
#
_symmetry.space_group_name_H-M   'P 1'
#
loop_
_entity.id
_entity.type
_entity.pdbx_description
1 polymer ?
#
loop_
_entity_poly.entity_id
_entity_poly.type
_entity_poly.pdbx_seq_one_letter_code
_entity_poly.pdbx_strand_id
1 'polypeptide(L)'
;MNFLGCGGLAFTGVALDFAVQMNLVLGQRAIYGLEAASRGRLNALYMTSIFIGGAVGSAVASEIHALGGWLAIAVLGATFPLIPLIWFAFLSPGVNRHRRVTAVRFRASS
;
A
#
# COMPACT_ATOMS: atom_id res chain seq x y z
N MET A 1 14.66 -9.44 -27.41
CA MET A 1 14.24 -9.58 -26.00
C MET A 1 15.13 -10.64 -25.36
N ASN A 2 16.09 -10.25 -24.52
CA ASN A 2 16.99 -11.19 -23.85
C ASN A 2 16.23 -11.96 -22.76
N PHE A 3 16.54 -13.25 -22.59
CA PHE A 3 15.99 -14.10 -21.52
C PHE A 3 16.15 -13.49 -20.11
N LEU A 4 17.21 -12.69 -19.88
CA LEU A 4 17.40 -11.92 -18.63
C LEU A 4 16.29 -10.88 -18.37
N GLY A 5 15.78 -10.23 -19.42
CA GLY A 5 14.75 -9.20 -19.30
C GLY A 5 13.39 -9.78 -18.91
N CYS A 6 13.04 -10.93 -19.47
CA CYS A 6 11.80 -11.62 -19.12
C CYS A 6 11.79 -12.10 -17.66
N GLY A 7 12.94 -12.57 -17.16
CA GLY A 7 13.09 -12.96 -15.76
C GLY A 7 12.89 -11.79 -14.79
N GLY A 8 13.47 -10.61 -15.11
CA GLY A 8 13.29 -9.40 -14.31
C GLY A 8 11.84 -8.90 -14.27
N LEU A 9 11.13 -8.94 -15.41
CA LEU A 9 9.71 -8.59 -15.49
C LEU A 9 8.83 -9.57 -14.70
N ALA A 10 9.11 -10.88 -14.79
CA ALA A 10 8.39 -11.90 -14.05
C ALA A 10 8.57 -11.74 -12.54
N PHE A 11 9.80 -11.55 -12.08
CA PHE A 11 10.08 -11.34 -10.66
C PHE A 11 9.40 -10.08 -10.11
N THR A 12 9.49 -8.97 -10.85
CA THR A 12 8.85 -7.70 -10.46
C THR A 12 7.32 -7.84 -10.45
N GLY A 13 6.73 -8.54 -11.42
CA GLY A 13 5.30 -8.82 -11.46
C GLY A 13 4.82 -9.61 -10.25
N VAL A 14 5.54 -10.68 -9.87
CA VAL A 14 5.23 -11.49 -8.68
C VAL A 14 5.37 -10.66 -7.40
N ALA A 15 6.43 -9.85 -7.28
CA ALA A 15 6.63 -8.99 -6.11
C ALA A 15 5.51 -7.94 -5.98
N LEU A 16 5.09 -7.33 -7.10
CA LEU A 16 3.98 -6.39 -7.13
C LEU A 16 2.65 -7.04 -6.75
N ASP A 17 2.36 -8.24 -7.28
CA ASP A 17 1.14 -8.98 -6.91
C ASP A 17 1.12 -9.27 -5.41
N PHE A 18 2.23 -9.78 -4.87
CA PHE A 18 2.34 -10.08 -3.45
C PHE A 18 2.13 -8.82 -2.58
N ALA A 19 2.70 -7.69 -2.98
CA ALA A 19 2.52 -6.41 -2.28
C ALA A 19 1.05 -5.95 -2.31
N VAL A 20 0.37 -6.04 -3.45
CA VAL A 20 -1.05 -5.69 -3.59
C VAL A 20 -1.91 -6.62 -2.73
N GLN A 21 -1.68 -7.93 -2.79
CA GLN A 21 -2.42 -8.90 -2.00
C GLN A 21 -2.23 -8.69 -0.49
N MET A 22 -0.99 -8.43 -0.04
CA MET A 22 -0.74 -8.07 1.36
C MET A 22 -1.50 -6.79 1.78
N ASN A 23 -1.50 -5.76 0.92
CA ASN A 23 -2.21 -4.52 1.21
C ASN A 23 -3.73 -4.73 1.30
N LEU A 24 -4.29 -5.58 0.43
CA LEU A 24 -5.70 -5.99 0.48
C LEU A 24 -6.02 -6.72 1.79
N VAL A 25 -5.19 -7.70 2.18
CA VAL A 25 -5.37 -8.47 3.41
C VAL A 25 -5.26 -7.59 4.67
N LEU A 26 -4.28 -6.68 4.72
CA LEU A 26 -4.12 -5.74 5.83
C LEU A 26 -5.27 -4.72 5.90
N GLY A 27 -5.71 -4.20 4.76
CA GLY A 27 -6.86 -3.29 4.67
C GLY A 27 -8.14 -3.96 5.19
N GLN A 28 -8.39 -5.20 4.78
CA GLN A 28 -9.50 -6.00 5.27
C GLN A 28 -9.39 -6.28 6.78
N ARG A 29 -8.21 -6.66 7.30
CA ARG A 29 -7.99 -6.83 8.75
C ARG A 29 -8.27 -5.56 9.56
N ALA A 30 -7.84 -4.40 9.07
CA ALA A 30 -8.12 -3.12 9.70
C ALA A 30 -9.63 -2.83 9.74
N ILE A 31 -10.36 -3.13 8.64
CA ILE A 31 -11.83 -2.97 8.57
C ILE A 31 -12.54 -3.92 9.54
N TYR A 32 -12.10 -5.19 9.64
CA TYR A 32 -12.69 -6.18 10.55
C TYR A 32 -12.40 -5.91 12.03
N GLY A 33 -11.36 -5.13 12.34
CA GLY A 33 -11.03 -4.69 13.69
C GLY A 33 -11.96 -3.62 14.27
N LEU A 34 -12.77 -2.94 13.44
CA LEU A 34 -13.73 -1.92 13.88
C LEU A 34 -15.14 -2.48 14.15
N GLU A 35 -15.89 -1.76 14.98
CA GLU A 35 -17.22 -2.10 15.50
C GLU A 35 -18.25 -2.43 14.40
N ALA A 36 -19.10 -3.43 14.66
CA ALA A 36 -19.96 -4.10 13.67
C ALA A 36 -20.90 -3.15 12.89
N ALA A 37 -21.33 -2.04 13.48
CA ALA A 37 -22.24 -1.08 12.87
C ALA A 37 -21.63 -0.31 11.67
N SER A 38 -20.31 -0.16 11.64
CA SER A 38 -19.58 0.63 10.63
C SER A 38 -18.90 -0.21 9.54
N ARG A 39 -18.84 -1.54 9.70
CA ARG A 39 -18.12 -2.45 8.79
C ARG A 39 -18.62 -2.40 7.35
N GLY A 40 -19.95 -2.36 7.15
CA GLY A 40 -20.54 -2.29 5.81
C GLY A 40 -20.17 -1.00 5.06
N ARG A 41 -20.16 0.14 5.77
CA ARG A 41 -19.79 1.45 5.19
C ARG A 41 -18.30 1.52 4.90
N LEU A 42 -17.46 1.02 5.79
CA LEU A 42 -16.01 1.01 5.61
C LEU A 42 -15.56 0.08 4.49
N ASN A 43 -16.17 -1.10 4.35
CA ASN A 43 -15.87 -2.01 3.24
C ASN A 43 -16.29 -1.40 1.89
N ALA A 44 -17.46 -0.76 1.83
CA ALA A 44 -17.90 -0.02 0.66
C ALA A 44 -16.91 1.12 0.33
N LEU A 45 -16.53 1.93 1.32
CA LEU A 45 -15.56 3.01 1.15
C LEU A 45 -14.19 2.51 0.67
N TYR A 46 -13.74 1.37 1.20
CA TYR A 46 -12.49 0.73 0.80
C TYR A 46 -12.53 0.32 -0.67
N MET A 47 -13.57 -0.40 -1.08
CA MET A 47 -13.73 -0.82 -2.47
C MET A 47 -13.91 0.38 -3.41
N THR A 48 -14.67 1.41 -3.01
CA THR A 48 -14.79 2.64 -3.82
C THR A 48 -13.46 3.36 -3.97
N SER A 49 -12.63 3.39 -2.93
CA SER A 49 -11.31 4.02 -2.99
C SER A 49 -10.39 3.29 -3.97
N ILE A 50 -10.40 1.95 -3.96
CA ILE A 50 -9.66 1.12 -4.92
C ILE A 50 -10.15 1.40 -6.34
N PHE A 51 -11.46 1.42 -6.56
CA PHE A 51 -12.05 1.67 -7.88
C PHE A 51 -11.69 3.06 -8.41
N ILE A 52 -11.78 4.09 -7.58
CA ILE A 52 -11.41 5.47 -7.95
C ILE A 52 -9.91 5.53 -8.28
N GLY A 53 -9.06 4.91 -7.46
CA GLY A 53 -7.62 4.82 -7.73
C GLY A 53 -7.32 4.12 -9.06
N GLY A 54 -8.02 3.02 -9.35
CA GLY A 54 -7.91 2.31 -10.63
C GLY A 54 -8.36 3.16 -11.82
N ALA A 55 -9.50 3.83 -11.72
CA ALA A 55 -10.04 4.67 -12.79
C ALA A 55 -9.11 5.86 -13.12
N VAL A 56 -8.65 6.56 -12.09
CA VAL A 56 -7.69 7.67 -12.25
C VAL A 56 -6.36 7.14 -12.79
N GLY A 57 -5.86 6.03 -12.26
CA GLY A 57 -4.65 5.38 -12.73
C GLY A 57 -4.73 4.99 -14.21
N SER A 58 -5.85 4.43 -14.68
CA SER A 58 -6.05 4.07 -16.09
C SER A 58 -6.13 5.28 -17.02
N ALA A 59 -6.77 6.37 -16.60
CA ALA A 59 -6.84 7.61 -17.38
C ALA A 59 -5.44 8.23 -17.55
N VAL A 60 -4.69 8.34 -16.44
CA VAL A 60 -3.34 8.90 -16.43
C VAL A 60 -2.34 7.99 -17.15
N ALA A 61 -2.45 6.67 -17.00
CA ALA A 61 -1.58 5.71 -17.67
C ALA A 61 -1.71 5.79 -19.20
N SER A 62 -2.92 5.99 -19.71
CA SER A 62 -3.18 6.10 -21.15
C SER A 62 -2.45 7.28 -21.79
N GLU A 63 -2.54 8.47 -21.18
CA GLU A 63 -1.85 9.66 -21.69
C GLU A 63 -0.33 9.56 -21.56
N ILE A 64 0.15 8.99 -20.46
CA ILE A 64 1.58 8.91 -20.18
C ILE A 64 2.27 7.83 -21.00
N HIS A 65 1.55 6.75 -21.32
CA HIS A 65 1.99 5.79 -22.33
C HIS A 65 2.19 6.44 -23.70
N ALA A 66 1.27 7.33 -24.10
CA ALA A 66 1.33 7.99 -25.41
C ALA A 66 2.55 8.92 -25.55
N LEU A 67 2.96 9.57 -24.45
CA LEU A 67 4.06 10.54 -24.44
C LEU A 67 5.45 9.89 -24.27
N GLY A 68 5.56 8.84 -23.45
CA GLY A 68 6.86 8.29 -23.04
C GLY A 68 6.95 6.76 -23.05
N GLY A 69 5.96 6.08 -23.62
CA GLY A 69 5.91 4.63 -23.75
C GLY A 69 5.96 3.90 -22.40
N TRP A 70 6.43 2.66 -22.44
CA TRP A 70 6.47 1.77 -21.27
C TRP A 70 7.35 2.28 -20.13
N LEU A 71 8.42 3.01 -20.43
CA LEU A 71 9.34 3.50 -19.42
C LEU A 71 8.71 4.61 -18.56
N ALA A 72 7.91 5.49 -19.17
CA ALA A 72 7.18 6.52 -18.45
C ALA A 72 6.13 5.93 -17.51
N ILE A 73 5.39 4.90 -17.94
CA ILE A 73 4.46 4.15 -17.06
C ILE A 73 5.22 3.54 -15.88
N ALA A 74 6.35 2.88 -16.14
CA ALA A 74 7.12 2.20 -15.11
C ALA A 74 7.64 3.17 -14.03
N VAL A 75 8.16 4.33 -14.45
CA VAL A 75 8.61 5.39 -13.52
C VAL A 75 7.44 5.91 -12.69
N LEU A 76 6.28 6.13 -13.31
CA LEU A 76 5.11 6.64 -12.61
C LEU A 76 4.57 5.63 -11.60
N GLY A 77 4.49 4.35 -11.98
CA GLY A 77 4.15 3.26 -11.09
C GLY A 77 5.12 3.15 -9.89
N ALA A 78 6.40 3.45 -10.08
CA ALA A 78 7.38 3.46 -9.00
C ALA A 78 7.22 4.66 -8.04
N THR A 79 6.78 5.82 -8.53
CA THR A 79 6.60 7.01 -7.66
C THR A 79 5.48 6.86 -6.62
N PHE A 80 4.38 6.18 -6.97
CA PHE A 80 3.25 5.96 -6.06
C PHE A 80 3.62 5.28 -4.73
N PRO A 81 4.40 4.19 -4.69
CA PRO A 81 4.88 3.59 -3.44
C PRO A 81 6.08 4.32 -2.83
N LEU A 82 6.87 5.06 -3.62
CA LEU A 82 8.01 5.83 -3.09
C LEU A 82 7.57 6.97 -2.16
N ILE A 83 6.45 7.65 -2.46
CA ILE A 83 5.93 8.74 -1.63
C ILE A 83 5.64 8.30 -0.18
N PRO A 84 4.83 7.25 0.08
CA PRO A 84 4.60 6.76 1.43
C PRO A 84 5.84 6.11 2.05
N LEU A 85 6.74 5.51 1.26
CA LEU A 85 7.99 4.96 1.78
C LEU A 85 8.93 6.06 2.30
N ILE A 86 9.07 7.14 1.54
CA ILE A 86 9.81 8.35 1.95
C ILE A 86 9.14 8.95 3.18
N TRP A 87 7.82 9.13 3.16
CA TRP A 87 7.09 9.63 4.33
C TRP A 87 7.31 8.76 5.58
N PHE A 88 7.26 7.44 5.46
CA PHE A 88 7.55 6.54 6.58
C PHE A 88 9.00 6.68 7.06
N ALA A 89 9.97 6.71 6.16
CA ALA A 89 11.38 6.81 6.50
C ALA A 89 11.75 8.16 7.16
N PHE A 90 11.17 9.27 6.69
CA PHE A 90 11.47 10.61 7.19
C PHE A 90 10.59 11.03 8.37
N LEU A 91 9.33 10.59 8.43
CA LEU A 91 8.37 10.99 9.47
C LEU A 91 8.17 9.98 10.59
N SER A 92 8.75 8.78 10.52
CA SER A 92 8.83 7.86 11.67
C SER A 92 10.21 7.84 12.34
N PRO A 93 10.67 8.92 12.99
CA PRO A 93 11.63 8.77 14.07
C PRO A 93 10.94 8.02 15.22
N GLY A 94 11.14 6.71 15.26
CA GLY A 94 10.86 5.87 16.42
C GLY A 94 9.42 5.41 16.60
N VAL A 95 8.99 4.41 15.83
CA VAL A 95 8.02 3.42 16.33
C VAL A 95 8.72 2.59 17.41
N ASN A 96 8.88 3.20 18.59
CA ASN A 96 9.28 2.51 19.82
C ASN A 96 8.20 2.73 20.90
N ARG A 97 6.94 2.49 20.52
CA ARG A 97 5.74 2.70 21.35
C ARG A 97 5.09 1.40 21.82
N HIS A 98 5.86 0.33 22.01
CA HIS A 98 5.33 -0.92 22.58
C HIS A 98 5.84 -1.28 23.98
N ARG A 99 6.67 -0.44 24.63
CA ARG A 99 7.17 -0.71 26.00
C ARG A 99 6.68 0.24 27.11
N ARG A 100 5.76 1.17 26.85
CA ARG A 100 5.27 2.08 27.91
C ARG A 100 3.95 1.69 28.57
N VAL A 101 3.10 0.90 27.93
CA VAL A 101 1.77 0.60 28.51
C VAL A 101 1.84 -0.57 29.52
N THR A 102 2.80 -1.48 29.38
CA THR A 102 2.97 -2.61 30.32
C THR A 102 3.65 -2.20 31.63
N ALA A 103 4.45 -1.13 31.63
CA ALA A 103 5.21 -0.70 32.81
C ALA A 103 4.37 0.11 33.82
N VAL A 104 3.25 0.71 33.39
CA VAL A 104 2.39 1.49 34.30
C VAL A 104 1.47 0.59 35.12
N ARG A 105 1.13 -0.61 34.62
CA ARG A 105 0.22 -1.53 35.32
C ARG A 105 0.86 -2.28 36.50
N PHE A 106 2.18 -2.31 36.59
CA PHE A 106 2.89 -2.99 37.69
C PHE A 106 3.13 -2.11 38.92
N ARG A 107 2.94 -0.79 38.82
CA ARG A 107 3.14 0.15 39.94
C ARG A 107 1.85 0.54 40.67
N ALA A 108 0.77 -0.20 40.44
CA ALA A 108 -0.53 0.02 41.09
C ALA A 108 -0.94 -1.14 42.01
N SER A 109 -0.04 -2.06 42.32
CA SER A 109 -0.30 -3.23 43.18
C SER A 109 0.75 -3.45 44.28
N SER A 110 1.34 -2.36 44.80
CA SER A 110 2.22 -2.39 46.00
C SER A 110 1.71 -1.41 47.03
#